data_AF-A0A9N8EEG1-F1
#
_entry.id   AF-A0A9N8EEG1-F1
#
_cell.length_a   1.000
_cell.length_b   1.000
_cell.length_c   1.000
_cell.angle_alpha   90.00
_cell.angle_beta   90.00
_cell.angle_gamma   90.00
#
_symmetry.space_group_name_H-M   'P 1'
#
loop_
_entity.id
_entity.type
_entity.pdbx_description
1 polymer ?
#
loop_
_entity_poly.entity_id
_entity_poly.type
_entity_poly.pdbx_seq_one_letter_code
_entity_poly.pdbx_strand_id
1 'polypeptide(L)'
;MPPPSQDMSSPKETGFELSESARQEENGAMNTESTGAASPNGGDSSAVQPPRRRKKQFAVSTRWEQEVASRGQPSDMHSYFCCCARRVGNMFILLEYADGSPIVVAGPCWPFCLLVTVPLILGISALVSYFLVLNEDSGLPSWIAYLYFPCVAMVMMALFCVSCRNPGLMERVTDEEAGEGGWFWNEQVGSFRPPGALYCRECGVLIQDYDHLCPWTGTGIGHGNMLAFKVFVVGVNILCYFSIILLVWSLLDGLVA
;
A
#
# COMPACT_ATOMS: atom_id res chain seq x y z
N MET A 1 47.04 26.41 25.62
CA MET A 1 48.33 25.73 25.44
C MET A 1 48.07 24.40 24.73
N PRO A 2 48.47 24.23 23.46
CA PRO A 2 48.85 22.92 22.90
C PRO A 2 50.36 22.66 23.23
N PRO A 3 51.07 21.57 22.83
CA PRO A 3 50.74 20.37 22.04
C PRO A 3 51.25 19.08 22.83
N PRO A 4 51.78 17.93 22.31
CA PRO A 4 52.41 17.62 21.02
C PRO A 4 51.83 16.44 20.21
N SER A 5 52.04 16.55 18.90
CA SER A 5 52.09 15.53 17.87
C SER A 5 53.39 14.70 17.93
N GLN A 6 53.30 13.38 17.76
CA GLN A 6 54.33 12.50 17.16
C GLN A 6 53.56 11.33 16.51
N ASP A 7 53.53 11.10 15.19
CA ASP A 7 54.55 10.82 14.17
C ASP A 7 54.83 9.30 13.99
N MET A 8 54.70 8.87 12.73
CA MET A 8 55.21 7.68 12.03
C MET A 8 55.29 6.29 12.72
N SER A 9 54.59 5.29 12.13
CA SER A 9 55.23 4.15 11.45
C SER A 9 54.23 3.11 10.92
N SER A 10 54.19 2.92 9.59
CA SER A 10 53.88 1.63 8.93
C SER A 10 55.13 0.73 9.10
N PRO A 11 55.07 -0.64 9.12
CA PRO A 11 54.95 -1.39 7.86
C PRO A 11 54.42 -2.86 7.92
N LYS A 12 54.18 -3.40 6.70
CA LYS A 12 54.36 -4.77 6.20
C LYS A 12 53.12 -5.62 5.91
N GLU A 13 52.80 -5.64 4.63
CA GLU A 13 52.31 -6.80 3.88
C GLU A 13 53.18 -8.04 4.15
N THR A 14 52.53 -9.21 4.25
CA THR A 14 53.15 -10.50 3.97
C THR A 14 52.16 -11.35 3.19
N GLY A 15 52.55 -11.71 1.97
CA GLY A 15 51.84 -12.65 1.13
C GLY A 15 52.05 -14.09 1.60
N PHE A 16 51.13 -14.96 1.19
CA PHE A 16 51.36 -16.40 1.15
C PHE A 16 50.62 -16.95 -0.07
N GLU A 17 51.39 -17.20 -1.12
CA GLU A 17 50.99 -17.98 -2.30
C GLU A 17 51.44 -19.44 -2.13
N LEU A 18 50.73 -20.30 -2.88
CA LEU A 18 51.05 -21.68 -3.32
C LEU A 18 50.64 -22.85 -2.41
N SER A 19 49.68 -23.65 -2.89
CA SER A 19 50.05 -24.85 -3.67
C SER A 19 48.88 -25.41 -4.48
N GLU A 20 49.04 -25.47 -5.80
CA GLU A 20 48.35 -26.41 -6.69
C GLU A 20 48.90 -27.84 -6.48
N SER A 21 48.02 -28.85 -6.51
CA SER A 21 48.11 -30.03 -7.40
C SER A 21 47.35 -31.25 -6.86
N ALA A 22 46.37 -31.72 -7.65
CA ALA A 22 46.03 -33.12 -7.94
C ALA A 22 44.66 -33.13 -8.65
N ARG A 23 44.66 -33.13 -9.99
CA ARG A 23 44.33 -34.29 -10.86
C ARG A 23 42.87 -34.77 -10.70
N GLN A 24 41.98 -34.45 -11.66
CA GLN A 24 41.81 -35.11 -12.98
C GLN A 24 40.80 -36.25 -12.88
N GLU A 25 39.64 -36.10 -13.51
CA GLU A 25 39.10 -37.08 -14.48
C GLU A 25 37.82 -36.57 -15.16
N GLU A 26 37.98 -36.36 -16.46
CA GLU A 26 36.96 -36.16 -17.49
C GLU A 26 36.45 -37.54 -17.98
N ASN A 27 35.30 -37.53 -18.68
CA ASN A 27 34.66 -38.56 -19.52
C ASN A 27 33.27 -38.91 -18.97
N GLY A 28 32.17 -38.90 -19.71
CA GLY A 28 31.94 -38.86 -21.15
C GLY A 28 30.62 -39.61 -21.36
N ALA A 29 29.62 -39.02 -22.02
CA ALA A 29 28.34 -39.70 -22.29
C ALA A 29 28.00 -39.59 -23.77
N MET A 30 28.13 -40.75 -24.40
CA MET A 30 27.92 -41.14 -25.78
C MET A 30 26.43 -41.08 -26.15
N ASN A 31 26.11 -40.36 -27.22
CA ASN A 31 24.78 -40.43 -27.86
C ASN A 31 24.68 -41.70 -28.70
N THR A 32 23.69 -42.55 -28.40
CA THR A 32 23.27 -43.65 -29.27
C THR A 32 21.92 -43.31 -29.90
N GLU A 33 21.92 -43.18 -31.23
CA GLU A 33 20.72 -43.30 -32.06
C GLU A 33 20.13 -44.72 -31.94
N SER A 34 18.80 -44.81 -31.87
CA SER A 34 18.08 -45.98 -32.36
C SER A 34 16.80 -45.54 -33.07
N THR A 35 16.73 -45.87 -34.34
CA THR A 35 15.59 -45.76 -35.24
C THR A 35 14.84 -47.10 -35.25
N GLY A 36 13.50 -47.08 -35.28
CA GLY A 36 12.71 -48.32 -35.46
C GLY A 36 11.23 -48.20 -35.11
N ALA A 37 10.38 -48.10 -36.14
CA ALA A 37 8.94 -47.88 -36.14
C ALA A 37 8.04 -48.94 -35.45
N ALA A 38 6.88 -48.51 -34.91
CA ALA A 38 5.51 -48.92 -35.31
C ALA A 38 4.38 -48.41 -34.37
N SER A 39 3.62 -47.39 -34.83
CA SER A 39 2.14 -47.15 -34.87
C SER A 39 1.14 -47.78 -33.83
N PRO A 40 -0.13 -47.31 -33.75
CA PRO A 40 -0.59 -46.07 -33.10
C PRO A 40 -1.77 -46.33 -32.11
N ASN A 41 -1.92 -45.52 -31.05
CA ASN A 41 -3.22 -45.06 -30.53
C ASN A 41 -3.06 -44.33 -29.19
N GLY A 42 -3.79 -43.23 -29.04
CA GLY A 42 -3.95 -42.54 -27.77
C GLY A 42 -3.67 -41.06 -27.93
N GLY A 43 -4.67 -40.30 -28.39
CA GLY A 43 -4.62 -38.85 -28.34
C GLY A 43 -4.56 -38.41 -26.88
N ASP A 44 -3.41 -37.91 -26.47
CA ASP A 44 -3.26 -37.19 -25.21
C ASP A 44 -2.94 -35.74 -25.56
N SER A 45 -3.99 -34.94 -25.67
CA SER A 45 -3.88 -33.49 -25.72
C SER A 45 -3.45 -33.02 -24.33
N SER A 46 -2.16 -33.17 -24.04
CA SER A 46 -1.50 -32.44 -22.97
C SER A 46 -1.54 -30.97 -23.34
N ALA A 47 -2.64 -30.31 -23.00
CA ALA A 47 -2.75 -28.86 -23.01
C ALA A 47 -1.65 -28.34 -22.09
N VAL A 48 -0.58 -27.81 -22.69
CA VAL A 48 0.40 -26.98 -21.99
C VAL A 48 -0.40 -25.84 -21.38
N GLN A 49 -0.66 -25.91 -20.07
CA GLN A 49 -1.27 -24.79 -19.37
C GLN A 49 -0.32 -23.61 -19.55
N PRO A 50 -0.80 -22.45 -20.03
CA PRO A 50 0.04 -21.26 -20.10
C PRO A 50 0.60 -21.01 -18.70
N PRO A 51 1.87 -20.59 -18.56
CA PRO A 51 2.46 -20.35 -17.24
C PRO A 51 1.55 -19.37 -16.49
N ARG A 52 0.92 -19.84 -15.40
CA ARG A 52 0.14 -18.99 -14.52
C ARG A 52 1.08 -17.89 -14.05
N ARG A 53 0.89 -16.65 -14.53
CA ARG A 53 1.68 -15.49 -14.10
C ARG A 53 1.66 -15.45 -12.58
N ARG A 54 2.85 -15.53 -11.97
CA ARG A 54 3.01 -15.51 -10.52
C ARG A 54 2.55 -14.14 -10.03
N LYS A 55 1.59 -14.11 -9.08
CA LYS A 55 1.10 -12.85 -8.51
C LYS A 55 2.24 -12.11 -7.82
N LYS A 56 2.18 -10.78 -7.86
CA LYS A 56 3.13 -9.90 -7.16
C LYS A 56 3.19 -10.18 -5.66
N GLN A 57 4.41 -10.31 -5.15
CA GLN A 57 4.70 -10.52 -3.74
C GLN A 57 5.17 -9.20 -3.12
N PHE A 58 4.42 -8.71 -2.13
CA PHE A 58 4.71 -7.44 -1.47
C PHE A 58 5.69 -7.64 -0.29
N ALA A 59 6.46 -6.60 0.00
CA ALA A 59 7.40 -6.55 1.13
C ALA A 59 6.64 -6.40 2.46
N VAL A 60 6.19 -7.53 3.00
CA VAL A 60 5.59 -7.66 4.34
C VAL A 60 6.65 -8.04 5.38
N SER A 61 6.35 -7.89 6.67
CA SER A 61 7.32 -8.28 7.71
C SER A 61 7.62 -9.78 7.67
N THR A 62 8.89 -10.13 7.84
CA THR A 62 9.36 -11.53 7.89
C THR A 62 8.70 -12.30 9.05
N ARG A 63 8.51 -11.63 10.19
CA ARG A 63 7.77 -12.18 11.33
C ARG A 63 6.33 -12.55 10.97
N TRP A 64 5.62 -11.67 10.27
CA TRP A 64 4.25 -11.95 9.83
C TRP A 64 4.22 -13.14 8.86
N GLU A 65 5.17 -13.21 7.92
CA GLU A 65 5.28 -14.37 7.00
C GLU A 65 5.51 -15.68 7.77
N GLN A 66 6.38 -15.67 8.78
CA GLN A 66 6.63 -16.83 9.65
C GLN A 66 5.38 -17.22 10.46
N GLU A 67 4.66 -16.24 11.01
CA GLU A 67 3.41 -16.48 11.73
C GLU A 67 2.33 -17.10 10.81
N VAL A 68 2.19 -16.59 9.59
CA VAL A 68 1.24 -17.13 8.58
C VAL A 68 1.67 -18.52 8.09
N ALA A 69 2.96 -18.75 7.88
CA ALA A 69 3.48 -20.05 7.47
C ALA A 69 3.31 -21.14 8.55
N SER A 70 3.43 -20.77 9.83
CA SER A 70 3.32 -21.71 10.96
C SER A 70 1.89 -21.98 11.41
N ARG A 71 1.02 -20.96 11.41
CA ARG A 71 -0.35 -21.06 11.95
C ARG A 71 -1.42 -21.18 10.87
N GLY A 72 -1.03 -21.10 9.60
CA GLY A 72 -1.97 -20.85 8.51
C GLY A 72 -2.46 -19.39 8.52
N GLN A 73 -3.09 -18.96 7.43
CA GLN A 73 -3.67 -17.63 7.37
C GLN A 73 -4.81 -17.54 8.41
N PRO A 74 -4.86 -16.50 9.28
CA PRO A 74 -5.92 -16.37 10.26
C PRO A 74 -7.29 -16.42 9.57
N SER A 75 -8.22 -17.22 10.09
CA SER A 75 -9.61 -17.21 9.66
C SER A 75 -10.25 -15.90 10.13
N ASP A 76 -10.02 -14.82 9.38
CA ASP A 76 -10.67 -13.56 9.66
C ASP A 76 -12.17 -13.72 9.37
N MET A 77 -13.02 -13.13 10.21
CA MET A 77 -14.48 -13.08 10.05
C MET A 77 -14.91 -12.52 8.67
N HIS A 78 -13.96 -11.92 7.93
CA HIS A 78 -14.07 -11.45 6.55
C HIS A 78 -14.11 -12.54 5.46
N SER A 79 -13.74 -13.80 5.75
CA SER A 79 -13.96 -14.91 4.81
C SER A 79 -15.45 -15.12 4.47
N TYR A 80 -16.36 -14.55 5.27
CA TYR A 80 -17.80 -14.55 5.01
C TYR A 80 -18.29 -13.37 4.16
N PHE A 81 -17.53 -12.27 4.04
CA PHE A 81 -17.97 -11.05 3.36
C PHE A 81 -17.38 -10.86 1.96
N CYS A 82 -16.23 -11.46 1.65
CA CYS A 82 -15.68 -11.45 0.28
C CYS A 82 -14.67 -12.59 0.08
N CYS A 83 -15.03 -13.60 -0.73
CA CYS A 83 -14.15 -14.72 -1.07
C CYS A 83 -12.91 -14.30 -1.89
N CYS A 84 -12.85 -13.05 -2.35
CA CYS A 84 -11.79 -12.53 -3.23
C CYS A 84 -10.75 -11.66 -2.50
N ALA A 85 -10.93 -11.39 -1.20
CA ALA A 85 -10.04 -10.50 -0.46
C ALA A 85 -8.70 -11.20 -0.12
N ARG A 86 -7.59 -10.63 -0.59
CA ARG A 86 -6.23 -11.11 -0.27
C ARG A 86 -5.61 -10.26 0.83
N ARG A 87 -5.15 -10.90 1.91
CA ARG A 87 -4.46 -10.20 3.01
C ARG A 87 -2.98 -9.99 2.68
N VAL A 88 -2.49 -8.78 2.94
CA VAL A 88 -1.08 -8.40 2.81
C VAL A 88 -0.70 -7.60 4.05
N GLY A 89 0.05 -8.23 4.96
CA GLY A 89 0.27 -7.68 6.30
C GLY A 89 -1.05 -7.55 7.07
N ASN A 90 -1.34 -6.35 7.55
CA ASN A 90 -2.60 -6.00 8.20
C ASN A 90 -3.57 -5.24 7.26
N MET A 91 -3.30 -5.25 5.95
CA MET A 91 -4.18 -4.67 4.94
C MET A 91 -4.90 -5.76 4.15
N PHE A 92 -6.05 -5.40 3.60
CA PHE A 92 -6.86 -6.26 2.74
C PHE A 92 -6.92 -5.68 1.33
N ILE A 93 -6.46 -6.46 0.35
CA ILE A 93 -6.66 -6.16 -1.07
C ILE A 93 -8.04 -6.73 -1.44
N LEU A 94 -9.01 -5.86 -1.64
CA LEU A 94 -10.40 -6.22 -1.96
C LEU A 94 -10.59 -6.46 -3.45
N LEU A 95 -9.82 -5.76 -4.29
CA LEU A 95 -9.83 -5.90 -5.74
C LEU A 95 -8.41 -5.77 -6.28
N GLU A 96 -8.00 -6.68 -7.15
CA GLU A 96 -6.68 -6.71 -7.79
C GLU A 96 -6.79 -6.99 -9.30
N TYR A 97 -5.82 -6.49 -10.06
CA TYR A 97 -5.64 -6.84 -11.47
C TYR A 97 -5.13 -8.28 -11.62
N ALA A 98 -5.14 -8.80 -12.85
CA ALA A 98 -4.67 -10.16 -13.16
C ALA A 98 -3.18 -10.42 -12.82
N ASP A 99 -2.37 -9.37 -12.74
CA ASP A 99 -0.96 -9.42 -12.32
C ASP A 99 -0.78 -9.41 -10.78
N GLY A 100 -1.86 -9.19 -10.02
CA GLY A 100 -1.83 -9.04 -8.56
C GLY A 100 -1.61 -7.62 -8.06
N SER A 101 -1.60 -6.61 -8.94
CA SER A 101 -1.53 -5.20 -8.56
C SER A 101 -2.86 -4.77 -7.89
N PRO A 102 -2.83 -4.14 -6.70
CA PRO A 102 -4.02 -3.77 -5.96
C PRO A 102 -4.75 -2.58 -6.59
N ILE A 103 -6.06 -2.70 -6.72
CA ILE A 103 -6.97 -1.62 -7.17
C ILE A 103 -7.67 -1.01 -5.96
N VAL A 104 -8.30 -1.85 -5.14
CA VAL A 104 -9.02 -1.45 -3.92
C VAL A 104 -8.37 -2.13 -2.73
N VAL A 105 -7.95 -1.33 -1.76
CA VAL A 105 -7.28 -1.76 -0.53
C VAL A 105 -8.02 -1.19 0.67
N ALA A 106 -8.22 -1.99 1.71
CA ALA A 106 -8.65 -1.53 3.02
C ALA A 106 -7.48 -1.66 4.00
N GLY A 107 -7.12 -0.54 4.64
CA GLY A 107 -6.07 -0.49 5.65
C GLY A 107 -6.51 -1.06 7.01
N PRO A 108 -5.61 -1.12 7.99
CA PRO A 108 -5.89 -1.72 9.30
C PRO A 108 -6.93 -0.93 10.12
N CYS A 109 -7.08 0.37 9.86
CA CYS A 109 -7.97 1.26 10.62
C CYS A 109 -9.29 1.55 9.88
N TRP A 110 -9.62 0.79 8.83
CA TRP A 110 -10.82 1.01 8.02
C TRP A 110 -12.13 1.05 8.83
N PRO A 111 -12.34 0.21 9.87
CA PRO A 111 -13.51 0.32 10.73
C PRO A 111 -13.66 1.69 11.40
N PHE A 112 -12.55 2.32 11.80
CA PHE A 112 -12.59 3.66 12.39
C PHE A 112 -13.04 4.70 11.36
N CYS A 113 -12.51 4.65 10.14
CA CYS A 113 -12.94 5.54 9.06
C CYS A 113 -14.43 5.39 8.75
N LEU A 114 -14.93 4.16 8.66
CA LEU A 114 -16.33 3.88 8.33
C LEU A 114 -17.30 4.22 9.47
N LEU A 115 -16.93 3.97 10.73
CA LEU A 115 -17.82 4.14 11.88
C LEU A 115 -17.69 5.51 12.56
N VAL A 116 -16.61 6.25 12.30
CA VAL A 116 -16.37 7.57 12.91
C VAL A 116 -16.32 8.65 11.85
N THR A 117 -15.36 8.59 10.93
CA THR A 117 -15.13 9.69 9.96
C THR A 117 -16.31 9.89 9.02
N VAL A 118 -16.84 8.81 8.43
CA VAL A 118 -17.96 8.88 7.48
C VAL A 118 -19.23 9.42 8.14
N PRO A 119 -19.68 8.90 9.30
CA PRO A 119 -20.82 9.47 10.03
C PRO A 119 -20.61 10.90 10.50
N LEU A 120 -19.38 11.26 10.89
CA LEU A 120 -19.07 12.64 11.29
C LEU A 120 -19.29 13.62 10.14
N ILE A 121 -18.75 13.33 8.95
CA ILE A 121 -18.89 14.20 7.78
C ILE A 121 -20.35 14.22 7.31
N LEU A 122 -20.94 13.04 7.05
CA LEU A 122 -22.30 12.97 6.51
C LEU A 122 -23.35 13.46 7.52
N GLY A 123 -23.17 13.18 8.81
CA GLY A 123 -24.09 13.59 9.87
C GLY A 123 -24.10 15.11 10.04
N ILE A 124 -22.93 15.75 10.17
CA ILE A 124 -22.85 17.22 10.23
C ILE A 124 -23.38 17.83 8.94
N SER A 125 -22.99 17.29 7.78
CA SER A 125 -23.48 17.82 6.51
C SER A 125 -24.99 17.69 6.35
N ALA A 126 -25.59 16.58 6.80
CA ALA A 126 -27.03 16.37 6.77
C ALA A 126 -27.76 17.33 7.73
N LEU A 127 -27.21 17.61 8.92
CA LEU A 127 -27.78 18.61 9.83
C LEU A 127 -27.78 20.01 9.21
N VAL A 128 -26.65 20.43 8.63
CA VAL A 128 -26.56 21.71 7.89
C VAL A 128 -27.52 21.73 6.71
N SER A 129 -27.63 20.62 5.97
CA SER A 129 -28.58 20.51 4.86
C SER A 129 -30.03 20.65 5.33
N TYR A 130 -30.41 19.97 6.41
CA TYR A 130 -31.77 19.96 6.92
C TYR A 130 -32.18 21.30 7.53
N PHE A 131 -31.35 21.88 8.42
CA PHE A 131 -31.71 23.10 9.15
C PHE A 131 -31.49 24.38 8.34
N LEU A 132 -30.51 24.40 7.43
CA LEU A 132 -30.11 25.60 6.70
C LEU A 132 -30.42 25.48 5.21
N VAL A 133 -29.83 24.52 4.50
CA VAL A 133 -29.83 24.53 3.01
C VAL A 133 -31.19 24.21 2.39
N LEU A 134 -31.93 23.26 2.97
CA LEU A 134 -33.24 22.82 2.49
C LEU A 134 -34.40 23.50 3.23
N ASN A 135 -34.09 24.29 4.26
CA ASN A 135 -35.09 24.98 5.05
C ASN A 135 -35.46 26.29 4.34
N GLU A 136 -36.71 26.38 3.86
CA GLU A 136 -37.23 27.56 3.17
C GLU A 136 -37.28 28.79 4.09
N ASP A 137 -37.41 28.59 5.40
CA ASP A 137 -37.45 29.66 6.40
C ASP A 137 -36.05 30.23 6.74
N SER A 138 -34.97 29.65 6.21
CA SER A 138 -33.60 30.05 6.55
C SER A 138 -33.13 31.35 5.89
N GLY A 139 -33.90 31.91 4.95
CA GLY A 139 -33.50 33.07 4.15
C GLY A 139 -32.37 32.80 3.14
N LEU A 140 -31.87 31.57 3.04
CA LEU A 140 -30.80 31.22 2.11
C LEU A 140 -31.33 31.06 0.68
N PRO A 141 -30.62 31.60 -0.33
CA PRO A 141 -30.97 31.37 -1.71
C PRO A 141 -30.89 29.88 -2.08
N SER A 142 -31.91 29.35 -2.76
CA SER A 142 -31.98 27.93 -3.15
C SER A 142 -30.81 27.44 -4.00
N TRP A 143 -30.14 28.35 -4.73
CA TRP A 143 -28.97 27.99 -5.54
C TRP A 143 -27.76 27.53 -4.70
N ILE A 144 -27.70 27.87 -3.41
CA ILE A 144 -26.66 27.39 -2.48
C ILE A 144 -26.65 25.85 -2.41
N ALA A 145 -27.81 25.20 -2.54
CA ALA A 145 -27.90 23.74 -2.58
C ALA A 145 -27.07 23.14 -3.73
N TYR A 146 -27.06 23.79 -4.89
CA TYR A 146 -26.28 23.36 -6.06
C TYR A 146 -24.77 23.52 -5.89
N LEU A 147 -24.30 24.24 -4.86
CA LEU A 147 -22.88 24.29 -4.49
C LEU A 147 -22.56 23.36 -3.32
N TYR A 148 -23.44 23.33 -2.32
CA TYR A 148 -23.21 22.60 -1.08
C TYR A 148 -23.19 21.09 -1.31
N PHE A 149 -24.19 20.52 -2.00
CA PHE A 149 -24.23 19.07 -2.22
C PHE A 149 -23.07 18.54 -3.07
N PRO A 150 -22.65 19.21 -4.17
CA PRO A 150 -21.43 18.82 -4.88
C PRO A 150 -20.16 18.94 -4.03
N CYS A 151 -20.07 19.93 -3.14
CA CYS A 151 -18.95 20.05 -2.21
C CYS A 151 -18.87 18.84 -1.27
N VAL A 152 -20.00 18.44 -0.66
CA VAL A 152 -20.09 17.22 0.17
C VAL A 152 -19.72 15.98 -0.64
N ALA A 153 -20.27 15.82 -1.84
CA ALA A 153 -20.00 14.67 -2.71
C ALA A 153 -18.51 14.59 -3.11
N MET A 154 -17.87 15.73 -3.40
CA MET A 154 -16.44 15.80 -3.71
C MET A 154 -15.58 15.39 -2.51
N VAL A 155 -15.92 15.84 -1.29
CA VAL A 155 -15.24 15.42 -0.06
C VAL A 155 -15.39 13.92 0.18
N MET A 156 -16.59 13.37 -0.01
CA MET A 156 -16.84 11.93 0.14
C MET A 156 -16.08 11.10 -0.91
N MET A 157 -16.02 11.57 -2.15
CA MET A 157 -15.24 10.93 -3.21
C MET A 157 -13.74 10.98 -2.90
N ALA A 158 -13.23 12.12 -2.42
CA ALA A 158 -11.84 12.26 -2.03
C ALA A 158 -11.50 11.34 -0.85
N LEU A 159 -12.36 11.26 0.17
CA LEU A 159 -12.22 10.35 1.30
C LEU A 159 -12.20 8.89 0.82
N PHE A 160 -13.12 8.50 -0.06
CA PHE A 160 -13.11 7.16 -0.64
C PHE A 160 -11.81 6.88 -1.40
N CYS A 161 -11.34 7.82 -2.23
CA CYS A 161 -10.10 7.67 -2.99
C CYS A 161 -8.87 7.52 -2.08
N VAL A 162 -8.75 8.29 -1.00
CA VAL A 162 -7.60 8.13 -0.08
C VAL A 162 -7.69 6.84 0.74
N SER A 163 -8.89 6.46 1.17
CA SER A 163 -9.11 5.31 2.06
C SER A 163 -9.02 3.97 1.34
N CYS A 164 -9.32 3.94 0.04
CA CYS A 164 -9.44 2.71 -0.75
C CYS A 164 -8.33 2.50 -1.78
N ARG A 165 -7.49 3.49 -2.09
CA ARG A 165 -6.39 3.32 -3.05
C ARG A 165 -5.18 2.66 -2.40
N ASN A 166 -4.38 1.99 -3.25
CA ASN A 166 -3.06 1.51 -2.86
C ASN A 166 -2.19 2.70 -2.38
N PRO A 167 -1.69 2.69 -1.13
CA PRO A 167 -0.85 3.78 -0.62
C PRO A 167 0.55 3.83 -1.24
N GLY A 168 0.92 2.84 -2.05
CA GLY A 168 2.25 2.68 -2.61
C GLY A 168 2.94 1.43 -2.07
N LEU A 169 2.21 0.31 -2.01
CA LEU A 169 2.74 -0.98 -1.61
C LEU A 169 3.94 -1.39 -2.47
N MET A 170 5.07 -1.64 -1.81
CA MET A 170 6.31 -2.04 -2.47
C MET A 170 6.39 -3.55 -2.64
N GLU A 171 6.79 -4.00 -3.82
CA GLU A 171 7.11 -5.39 -4.10
C GLU A 171 8.38 -5.79 -3.37
N ARG A 172 8.49 -7.08 -3.02
CA ARG A 172 9.69 -7.62 -2.37
C ARG A 172 10.82 -7.71 -3.40
N VAL A 173 11.93 -7.06 -3.10
CA VAL A 173 13.14 -7.03 -3.92
C VAL A 173 14.28 -7.61 -3.09
N THR A 174 14.87 -8.71 -3.55
CA THR A 174 16.01 -9.38 -2.89
C THR A 174 17.27 -9.36 -3.74
N ASP A 175 17.19 -8.83 -4.96
CA ASP A 175 18.30 -8.81 -5.91
C ASP A 175 19.39 -7.84 -5.44
N GLU A 176 20.64 -8.30 -5.43
CA GLU A 176 21.79 -7.49 -4.96
C GLU A 176 22.05 -6.27 -5.85
N GLU A 177 21.63 -6.33 -7.11
CA GLU A 177 21.62 -5.20 -8.06
C GLU A 177 20.89 -3.97 -7.49
N ALA A 178 19.85 -4.16 -6.67
CA ALA A 178 19.16 -3.06 -6.02
C ALA A 178 20.08 -2.34 -5.02
N GLY A 179 20.90 -3.09 -4.30
CA GLY A 179 21.92 -2.54 -3.40
C GLY A 179 22.97 -1.71 -4.14
N GLU A 180 23.43 -2.20 -5.29
CA GLU A 180 24.33 -1.44 -6.18
C GLU A 180 23.67 -0.16 -6.73
N GLY A 181 22.35 -0.20 -6.95
CA GLY A 181 21.50 0.93 -7.33
C GLY A 181 21.20 1.92 -6.20
N GLY A 182 21.84 1.79 -5.04
CA GLY A 182 21.69 2.71 -3.89
C GLY A 182 20.46 2.44 -3.02
N TRP A 183 19.85 1.25 -3.14
CA TRP A 183 18.79 0.82 -2.22
C TRP A 183 19.39 0.25 -0.94
N PHE A 184 18.63 0.32 0.14
CA PHE A 184 19.08 -0.14 1.46
C PHE A 184 18.39 -1.45 1.82
N TRP A 185 19.13 -2.40 2.35
CA TRP A 185 18.54 -3.62 2.91
C TRP A 185 17.72 -3.31 4.16
N ASN A 186 16.51 -3.87 4.26
CA ASN A 186 15.67 -3.80 5.45
C ASN A 186 15.39 -5.21 5.98
N GLU A 187 16.02 -5.58 7.09
CA GLU A 187 15.89 -6.90 7.73
C GLU A 187 14.46 -7.21 8.20
N GLN A 188 13.69 -6.20 8.63
CA GLN A 188 12.34 -6.41 9.16
C GLN A 188 11.38 -6.98 8.11
N VAL A 189 11.56 -6.55 6.86
CA VAL A 189 10.79 -7.05 5.73
C VAL A 189 11.59 -8.03 4.87
N GLY A 190 12.90 -8.16 5.04
CA GLY A 190 13.77 -9.01 4.21
C GLY A 190 13.75 -8.58 2.74
N SER A 191 13.86 -7.27 2.49
CA SER A 191 13.80 -6.67 1.15
C SER A 191 14.68 -5.44 1.08
N PHE A 192 15.27 -5.18 -0.08
CA PHE A 192 15.81 -3.87 -0.42
C PHE A 192 14.68 -2.85 -0.53
N ARG A 193 14.97 -1.60 -0.14
CA ARG A 193 14.05 -0.47 -0.25
C ARG A 193 14.77 0.76 -0.82
N PRO A 194 14.13 1.54 -1.69
CA PRO A 194 14.69 2.81 -2.14
C PRO A 194 14.66 3.84 -1.01
N PRO A 195 15.37 4.98 -1.18
CA PRO A 195 15.15 6.16 -0.34
C PRO A 195 13.66 6.54 -0.29
N GLY A 196 13.18 6.99 0.87
CA GLY A 196 11.78 7.39 1.08
C GLY A 196 10.80 6.25 1.37
N ALA A 197 11.10 5.01 0.96
CA ALA A 197 10.28 3.86 1.34
C ALA A 197 10.51 3.48 2.81
N LEU A 198 9.45 3.37 3.60
CA LEU A 198 9.53 3.02 5.03
C LEU A 198 8.54 1.92 5.38
N TYR A 199 8.88 1.16 6.42
CA TYR A 199 8.03 0.09 6.93
C TYR A 199 7.02 0.68 7.92
N CYS A 200 5.73 0.47 7.65
CA CYS A 200 4.66 0.83 8.57
C CYS A 200 4.31 -0.37 9.45
N ARG A 201 4.47 -0.24 10.77
CA ARG A 201 4.25 -1.33 11.71
C ARG A 201 2.78 -1.75 11.78
N GLU A 202 1.88 -0.78 11.72
CA GLU A 202 0.44 -1.00 11.83
C GLU A 202 -0.11 -1.64 10.56
N CYS A 203 0.33 -1.19 9.39
CA CYS A 203 -0.03 -1.81 8.11
C CYS A 203 0.69 -3.16 7.89
N GLY A 204 1.87 -3.35 8.49
CA GLY A 204 2.67 -4.57 8.36
C GLY A 204 3.37 -4.72 7.00
N VAL A 205 3.63 -3.60 6.31
CA VAL A 205 4.13 -3.54 4.93
C VAL A 205 5.10 -2.39 4.72
N LEU A 206 5.96 -2.51 3.71
CA LEU A 206 6.75 -1.42 3.17
C LEU A 206 5.92 -0.55 2.20
N ILE A 207 5.92 0.77 2.41
CA ILE A 207 5.18 1.74 1.60
C ILE A 207 6.18 2.76 1.01
N GLN A 208 6.05 3.03 -0.29
CA GLN A 208 6.83 4.04 -1.00
C GLN A 208 6.45 5.46 -0.53
N ASP A 209 7.47 6.29 -0.26
CA ASP A 209 7.32 7.65 0.28
C ASP A 209 6.29 7.72 1.40
N TYR A 210 6.43 6.79 2.36
CA TYR A 210 5.50 6.68 3.48
C TYR A 210 5.56 7.94 4.34
N ASP A 211 4.39 8.50 4.62
CA ASP A 211 4.23 9.69 5.43
C ASP A 211 3.78 9.30 6.84
N HIS A 212 2.56 8.75 6.98
CA HIS A 212 2.03 8.29 8.26
C HIS A 212 0.86 7.30 8.10
N LEU A 213 0.46 6.66 9.18
CA LEU A 213 -0.81 5.97 9.29
C LEU A 213 -1.87 6.99 9.72
N CYS A 214 -2.96 7.10 8.97
CA CYS A 214 -4.06 7.98 9.31
C CYS A 214 -5.29 7.16 9.71
N PRO A 215 -5.63 7.08 11.02
CA PRO A 215 -6.85 6.38 11.44
C PRO A 215 -8.11 6.98 10.81
N TRP A 216 -8.13 8.30 10.60
CA TRP A 216 -9.28 9.03 10.04
C TRP A 216 -9.59 8.65 8.59
N THR A 217 -8.59 8.28 7.79
CA THR A 217 -8.78 7.73 6.43
C THR A 217 -8.68 6.20 6.40
N GLY A 218 -8.47 5.58 7.56
CA GLY A 218 -8.47 4.14 7.73
C GLY A 218 -7.28 3.38 7.14
N THR A 219 -6.27 4.08 6.62
CA THR A 219 -5.15 3.46 5.89
C THR A 219 -3.84 4.25 6.02
N GLY A 220 -2.74 3.66 5.52
CA GLY A 220 -1.46 4.35 5.41
C GLY A 220 -1.49 5.42 4.32
N ILE A 221 -0.79 6.54 4.55
CA ILE A 221 -0.58 7.60 3.57
C ILE A 221 0.83 7.46 3.01
N GLY A 222 0.92 7.38 1.69
CA GLY A 222 2.19 7.30 0.98
C GLY A 222 2.04 7.78 -0.46
N HIS A 223 3.05 7.50 -1.29
CA HIS A 223 3.10 7.98 -2.68
C HIS A 223 1.80 7.73 -3.46
N GLY A 224 1.23 6.53 -3.35
CA GLY A 224 0.10 6.07 -4.17
C GLY A 224 -1.25 6.74 -3.86
N ASN A 225 -1.41 7.33 -2.67
CA ASN A 225 -2.65 8.02 -2.27
C ASN A 225 -2.44 9.45 -1.75
N MET A 226 -1.22 9.98 -1.77
CA MET A 226 -0.88 11.33 -1.28
C MET A 226 -1.70 12.43 -1.95
N LEU A 227 -1.93 12.36 -3.27
CA LEU A 227 -2.75 13.37 -3.96
C LEU A 227 -4.19 13.35 -3.46
N ALA A 228 -4.79 12.16 -3.32
CA ALA A 228 -6.16 12.02 -2.81
C ALA A 228 -6.26 12.51 -1.36
N PHE A 229 -5.24 12.25 -0.53
CA PHE A 229 -5.15 12.78 0.83
C PHE A 229 -5.15 14.31 0.84
N LYS A 230 -4.33 14.95 0.01
CA LYS A 230 -4.28 16.42 -0.09
C LYS A 230 -5.61 17.02 -0.54
N VAL A 231 -6.26 16.43 -1.56
CA VAL A 231 -7.58 16.86 -2.02
C VAL A 231 -8.62 16.70 -0.92
N PHE A 232 -8.60 15.58 -0.17
CA PHE A 232 -9.50 15.36 0.96
C PHE A 232 -9.30 16.40 2.06
N VAL A 233 -8.06 16.67 2.49
CA VAL A 233 -7.76 17.65 3.55
C VAL A 233 -8.19 19.07 3.14
N VAL A 234 -7.92 19.48 1.91
CA VAL A 234 -8.37 20.79 1.41
C VAL A 234 -9.90 20.82 1.30
N GLY A 235 -10.51 19.78 0.74
CA GLY A 235 -11.95 19.68 0.56
C GLY A 235 -12.72 19.72 1.87
N VAL A 236 -12.29 18.97 2.89
CA VAL A 236 -12.96 18.97 4.20
C VAL A 236 -12.85 20.33 4.89
N ASN A 237 -11.73 21.04 4.75
CA ASN A 237 -11.60 22.42 5.26
C ASN A 237 -12.55 23.37 4.53
N ILE A 238 -12.65 23.29 3.20
CA ILE A 238 -13.60 24.10 2.42
C ILE A 238 -15.03 23.82 2.88
N LEU A 239 -15.42 22.55 3.05
CA LEU A 239 -16.75 22.17 3.51
C LEU A 239 -17.04 22.67 4.94
N CYS A 240 -16.05 22.61 5.83
CA CYS A 240 -16.16 23.15 7.19
C CYS A 240 -16.39 24.67 7.17
N TYR A 241 -15.57 25.43 6.45
CA TYR A 241 -15.74 26.89 6.36
C TYR A 241 -17.05 27.26 5.67
N PHE A 242 -17.44 26.54 4.62
CA PHE A 242 -18.73 26.77 3.97
C PHE A 242 -19.88 26.56 4.95
N SER A 243 -19.87 25.49 5.72
CA SER A 243 -20.88 25.21 6.76
C SER A 243 -20.93 26.29 7.85
N ILE A 244 -19.76 26.76 8.31
CA ILE A 244 -19.67 27.84 9.30
C ILE A 244 -20.23 29.15 8.74
N ILE A 245 -19.92 29.50 7.50
CA ILE A 245 -20.43 30.72 6.85
C ILE A 245 -21.96 30.68 6.76
N LEU A 246 -22.54 29.55 6.36
CA LEU A 246 -24.00 29.38 6.30
C LEU A 246 -24.63 29.51 7.68
N LEU A 247 -24.03 28.92 8.71
CA LEU A 247 -24.50 29.01 10.08
C LEU A 247 -24.46 30.46 10.59
N VAL A 248 -23.33 31.15 10.40
CA VAL A 248 -23.17 32.55 10.82
C VAL A 248 -24.16 33.45 10.09
N TRP A 249 -24.36 33.26 8.78
CA TRP A 249 -25.36 34.00 8.03
C TRP A 249 -26.76 33.85 8.64
N SER A 250 -27.19 32.60 8.86
CA SER A 250 -28.51 32.31 9.44
C SER A 250 -28.68 32.90 10.84
N LEU A 251 -27.63 32.87 11.67
CA LEU A 251 -27.65 33.49 13.00
C LEU A 251 -27.75 35.00 12.95
N LEU A 252 -27.04 35.65 12.02
CA LEU A 252 -27.10 37.11 11.86
C LEU A 252 -28.46 37.57 11.32
N ASP A 253 -29.03 36.84 10.36
CA ASP A 253 -30.35 37.15 9.81
C ASP A 253 -31.44 37.05 10.88
N GLY A 254 -31.42 35.98 11.68
CA GLY A 254 -32.32 35.81 12.82
C GLY A 254 -32.11 36.78 13.99
N LEU A 255 -30.96 37.47 14.07
CA LEU A 255 -30.71 38.54 15.06
C LEU A 255 -31.20 39.91 14.57
N VAL A 256 -31.31 40.10 13.25
CA VAL A 256 -31.71 41.37 12.62
C VAL A 256 -33.21 41.42 12.33
N ALA A 257 -33.87 40.26 12.19
CA ALA A 257 -35.32 40.10 12.03
C ALA A 257 -36.10 40.27 13.36
#